data_AF-A0A0C9XUQ7-F1
#
_entry.id   AF-A0A0C9XUQ7-F1
#
_cell.length_a   1.000
_cell.length_b   1.000
_cell.length_c   1.000
_cell.angle_alpha   90.00
_cell.angle_beta   90.00
_cell.angle_gamma   90.00
#
_symmetry.space_group_name_H-M   'P 1'
#
loop_
_entity.id
_entity.type
_entity.pdbx_description
1 polymer ?
#
loop_
_entity_poly.entity_id
_entity_poly.type
_entity_poly.pdbx_seq_one_letter_code
_entity_poly.pdbx_strand_id
1 'polypeptide(L)'
;MLLKFTTPDMLNTLLIDATTSRCAYEIVTATMPLSELVEPDTPLNSSAASGSSSSFASDSSKQQKPSPTAARLVQRRTTIKDSSGNIQVDIKWNGRHPDIFIGKEHVGGLTDLFGSSTIRFMPKILAVPTRFDTEFIWTSTADSLTLFDYDSETTKGTFHQNCIRIPTRVKLSKTSSPSKLNLSSPSCSKLSLPSSRVKLSSPSKLTLASPPSSPIDEPCNPPSITLSSSSPQTSSRSTFISTHIPGVGSNYLEFTPHPLAPDVEIILSFLMMEILRRGRFCLTPYTFDRPRMWQLKEARDLFMRRLRRNTV
;
A
#
# COMPACT_ATOMS: atom_id res chain seq x y z
N MET A 1 -2.25 13.21 4.72
CA MET A 1 -1.98 13.32 3.28
C MET A 1 -3.04 12.57 2.49
N LEU A 2 -3.37 13.10 1.31
CA LEU A 2 -4.25 12.43 0.35
C LEU A 2 -3.62 12.53 -1.05
N LEU A 3 -3.06 11.43 -1.53
CA LEU A 3 -2.35 11.35 -2.80
C LEU A 3 -3.23 10.68 -3.86
N LYS A 4 -3.36 11.32 -5.02
CA LYS A 4 -4.06 10.80 -6.20
C LYS A 4 -3.04 10.25 -7.19
N PHE A 5 -3.29 9.03 -7.67
CA PHE A 5 -2.51 8.42 -8.75
C PHE A 5 -2.96 8.99 -10.09
N THR A 6 -2.04 9.43 -10.94
CA THR A 6 -2.37 9.90 -12.29
C THR A 6 -2.65 8.77 -13.27
N THR A 7 -2.05 7.60 -13.04
CA THR A 7 -2.21 6.40 -13.88
C THR A 7 -2.68 5.20 -13.04
N PRO A 8 -3.32 4.19 -13.66
CA PRO A 8 -3.63 2.93 -12.99
C PRO A 8 -2.39 2.06 -12.73
N ASP A 9 -1.28 2.31 -13.43
CA ASP A 9 0.00 1.63 -13.19
C ASP A 9 0.76 2.30 -12.04
N MET A 10 0.61 1.78 -10.83
CA MET A 10 1.20 2.38 -9.63
C MET A 10 2.73 2.43 -9.65
N LEU A 11 3.39 1.67 -10.53
CA LEU A 11 4.84 1.65 -10.68
C LEU A 11 5.35 2.64 -11.75
N ASN A 12 4.43 3.30 -12.48
CA ASN A 12 4.69 4.34 -13.46
C ASN A 12 3.60 5.42 -13.37
N THR A 13 3.65 6.22 -12.31
CA THR A 13 2.59 7.16 -11.92
C THR A 13 3.16 8.40 -11.27
N LEU A 14 2.39 9.48 -11.29
CA LEU A 14 2.64 10.65 -10.46
C LEU A 14 1.65 10.63 -9.29
N LEU A 15 2.15 10.93 -8.10
CA LEU A 15 1.33 11.12 -6.90
C LEU A 15 1.05 12.61 -6.73
N ILE A 16 -0.16 13.01 -7.07
CA ILE A 16 -0.62 14.40 -6.92
C ILE A 16 -1.27 14.55 -5.55
N ASP A 17 -0.82 15.51 -4.75
CA ASP A 17 -1.53 15.86 -3.53
C ASP A 17 -2.90 16.45 -3.89
N ALA A 18 -3.97 15.77 -3.49
CA ALA A 18 -5.32 16.12 -3.85
C ALA A 18 -5.82 17.42 -3.19
N THR A 19 -5.10 17.94 -2.19
CA THR A 19 -5.42 19.24 -1.57
C THR A 19 -4.77 20.39 -2.31
N THR A 20 -3.48 20.27 -2.64
CA THR A 20 -2.71 21.34 -3.30
C THR A 20 -2.71 21.24 -4.83
N SER A 21 -3.16 20.11 -5.38
CA SER A 21 -3.05 19.75 -6.80
C SER A 21 -1.62 19.77 -7.36
N ARG A 22 -0.61 19.71 -6.49
CA ARG A 22 0.81 19.66 -6.88
C ARG A 22 1.31 18.23 -6.93
N CYS A 23 2.29 17.97 -7.79
CA CYS A 23 3.01 16.70 -7.79
C CYS A 23 3.83 16.59 -6.50
N ALA A 24 3.54 15.60 -5.68
CA ALA A 24 4.28 15.30 -4.46
C ALA A 24 5.43 14.33 -4.75
N TYR A 25 5.16 13.28 -5.52
CA TYR A 25 6.14 12.26 -5.88
C TYR A 25 5.96 11.75 -7.31
N GLU A 26 7.05 11.33 -7.93
CA GLU A 26 7.07 10.63 -9.21
C GLU A 26 7.59 9.20 -8.99
N ILE A 27 6.81 8.20 -9.41
CA ILE A 27 7.20 6.78 -9.37
C ILE A 27 7.43 6.31 -10.79
N VAL A 28 8.65 5.87 -11.09
CA VAL A 28 9.03 5.40 -12.43
C VAL A 28 9.75 4.08 -12.33
N THR A 29 9.31 3.12 -13.14
CA THR A 29 9.95 1.82 -13.30
C THR A 29 10.46 1.65 -14.71
N ALA A 30 11.79 1.56 -14.84
CA ALA A 30 12.47 1.41 -16.11
C ALA A 30 13.26 0.10 -16.16
N THR A 31 13.38 -0.48 -17.35
CA THR A 31 14.36 -1.55 -17.62
C THR A 31 15.71 -0.92 -17.84
N MET A 32 16.70 -1.27 -17.01
CA MET A 32 18.08 -0.81 -17.17
C MET A 32 18.91 -1.86 -17.92
N PRO A 33 19.71 -1.45 -18.91
CA PRO A 33 20.71 -2.32 -19.50
C PRO A 33 21.82 -2.61 -18.47
N LEU A 34 22.26 -3.87 -18.39
CA LEU A 34 23.29 -4.32 -17.42
C LEU A 34 24.61 -3.54 -17.54
N SER A 35 24.89 -2.94 -18.70
CA SER A 35 26.09 -2.14 -18.95
C SER A 35 26.22 -0.89 -18.07
N GLU A 36 25.12 -0.37 -17.53
CA GLU A 36 25.14 0.79 -16.61
C GLU A 36 25.35 0.39 -15.14
N LEU A 37 25.46 -0.90 -14.83
CA LEU A 37 25.64 -1.38 -13.46
C LEU A 37 27.10 -1.47 -13.01
N VAL A 38 28.05 -1.21 -13.92
CA VAL A 38 29.46 -1.10 -13.55
C VAL A 38 29.64 0.24 -12.86
N GLU A 39 29.48 0.24 -11.54
CA GLU A 39 29.93 1.33 -10.66
C GLU A 39 31.36 1.70 -11.08
N PRO A 40 31.62 2.95 -11.49
CA PRO A 40 32.94 3.38 -11.90
C PRO A 40 33.88 3.32 -10.70
N ASP A 41 34.65 2.24 -10.66
CA ASP A 41 35.96 2.09 -10.04
C ASP A 41 36.11 2.62 -8.61
N THR A 42 35.79 1.76 -7.64
CA THR A 42 36.56 1.74 -6.39
C THR A 42 38.03 1.47 -6.77
N PRO A 43 38.99 2.39 -6.52
CA PRO A 43 40.38 2.18 -6.91
C PRO A 43 40.92 0.93 -6.19
N LEU A 44 41.29 -0.07 -7.00
CA LEU A 44 41.98 -1.28 -6.58
C LEU A 44 43.29 -0.86 -5.88
N ASN A 45 43.28 -0.86 -4.55
CA ASN A 45 44.49 -0.75 -3.76
C ASN A 45 45.24 -2.09 -3.85
N SER A 46 46.07 -2.22 -4.88
CA SER A 46 46.93 -3.37 -5.14
C SER A 46 48.05 -3.43 -4.10
N SER A 47 47.86 -4.20 -3.05
CA SER A 47 48.93 -4.65 -2.16
C SER A 47 48.99 -6.17 -2.17
N ALA A 48 50.13 -6.65 -2.64
CA ALA A 48 50.48 -8.04 -2.88
C ALA A 48 50.38 -8.94 -1.64
N ALA A 49 49.94 -10.19 -1.85
CA ALA A 49 50.48 -11.34 -1.13
C ALA A 49 50.22 -12.64 -1.93
N SER A 50 51.30 -13.11 -2.53
CA SER A 50 51.51 -14.42 -3.15
C SER A 50 51.36 -15.58 -2.18
N GLY A 51 50.74 -16.69 -2.60
CA GLY A 51 50.69 -17.92 -1.79
C GLY A 51 50.02 -19.13 -2.45
N SER A 52 50.76 -19.81 -3.33
CA SER A 52 50.87 -21.26 -3.57
C SER A 52 49.64 -22.19 -3.75
N SER A 53 49.61 -22.70 -4.99
CA SER A 53 49.18 -24.01 -5.51
C SER A 53 49.08 -25.24 -4.59
N SER A 54 48.04 -26.06 -4.79
CA SER A 54 48.21 -27.49 -5.14
C SER A 54 46.95 -28.10 -5.77
N SER A 55 47.20 -28.90 -6.80
CA SER A 55 46.33 -29.58 -7.76
C SER A 55 45.69 -30.87 -7.25
N PHE A 56 44.43 -31.13 -7.62
CA PHE A 56 43.90 -32.48 -7.82
C PHE A 56 42.98 -32.52 -9.03
N ALA A 57 43.38 -33.34 -10.01
CA ALA A 57 42.64 -33.66 -11.21
C ALA A 57 41.72 -34.86 -10.95
N SER A 58 40.47 -34.79 -11.42
CA SER A 58 39.67 -35.97 -11.74
C SER A 58 38.79 -35.66 -12.94
N ASP A 59 39.02 -36.50 -13.93
CA ASP A 59 38.50 -36.53 -15.28
C ASP A 59 37.11 -37.22 -15.30
N SER A 60 36.08 -36.57 -15.86
CA SER A 60 34.88 -37.25 -16.36
C SER A 60 34.11 -36.38 -17.37
N SER A 61 34.05 -36.93 -18.58
CA SER A 61 33.16 -36.68 -19.72
C SER A 61 32.24 -35.45 -19.68
N LYS A 62 32.70 -34.42 -20.40
CA LYS A 62 32.00 -33.18 -20.77
C LYS A 62 30.79 -33.44 -21.68
N GLN A 63 29.60 -33.61 -21.10
CA GLN A 63 28.39 -33.09 -21.76
C GLN A 63 28.45 -31.57 -21.65
N GLN A 64 28.86 -30.90 -22.73
CA GLN A 64 28.65 -29.46 -22.90
C GLN A 64 27.15 -29.19 -22.88
N LYS A 65 26.60 -29.01 -21.67
CA LYS A 65 25.34 -28.32 -21.44
C LYS A 65 25.48 -27.00 -22.18
N PRO A 66 24.59 -26.67 -23.14
CA PRO A 66 24.67 -25.41 -23.86
C PRO A 66 24.83 -24.32 -22.81
N SER A 67 25.95 -23.59 -22.89
CA SER A 67 26.15 -22.41 -22.06
C SER A 67 24.86 -21.61 -22.16
N PRO A 68 24.25 -21.16 -21.05
CA PRO A 68 23.10 -20.27 -21.09
C PRO A 68 23.59 -18.95 -21.67
N THR A 69 23.75 -18.94 -22.99
CA THR A 69 24.28 -17.86 -23.79
C THR A 69 23.25 -16.75 -23.70
N ALA A 70 23.57 -15.78 -22.84
CA ALA A 70 23.02 -14.45 -22.84
C ALA A 70 21.49 -14.38 -22.97
N ALA A 71 20.75 -15.09 -22.13
CA ALA A 71 19.46 -14.59 -21.68
C ALA A 71 19.76 -13.28 -20.93
N ARG A 72 19.89 -12.21 -21.71
CA ARG A 72 20.31 -10.86 -21.36
C ARG A 72 19.54 -10.47 -20.12
N LEU A 73 20.23 -10.40 -18.97
CA LEU A 73 19.63 -10.12 -17.67
C LEU A 73 19.15 -8.67 -17.69
N VAL A 74 17.93 -8.46 -18.19
CA VAL A 74 17.25 -7.17 -18.11
C VAL A 74 16.87 -6.97 -16.65
N GLN A 75 17.61 -6.10 -15.97
CA GLN A 75 17.28 -5.70 -14.61
C GLN A 75 16.27 -4.55 -14.67
N ARG A 76 15.29 -4.57 -13.76
CA ARG A 76 14.34 -3.46 -13.62
C ARG A 76 14.74 -2.62 -12.42
N ARG A 77 14.51 -1.31 -12.52
CA ARG A 77 14.73 -0.36 -11.44
C ARG A 77 13.50 0.49 -11.26
N THR A 78 13.00 0.59 -10.03
CA THR A 78 11.92 1.51 -9.67
C THR A 78 12.50 2.61 -8.80
N THR A 79 12.24 3.85 -9.16
CA THR A 79 12.64 5.02 -8.37
C THR A 79 11.41 5.80 -7.94
N ILE A 80 11.45 6.33 -6.72
CA ILE A 80 10.48 7.31 -6.23
C ILE A 80 11.24 8.62 -6.04
N LYS A 81 10.86 9.64 -6.80
CA LYS A 81 11.44 10.98 -6.72
C LYS A 81 10.49 11.92 -6.00
N ASP A 82 11.03 12.88 -5.27
CA ASP A 82 10.25 13.99 -4.72
C ASP A 82 9.90 15.03 -5.81
N SER A 83 9.13 16.05 -5.42
CA SER A 83 8.79 17.19 -6.28
C SER A 83 9.99 17.99 -6.81
N SER A 84 11.17 17.86 -6.21
CA SER A 84 12.42 18.50 -6.65
C SER A 84 13.23 17.62 -7.61
N GLY A 85 12.78 16.38 -7.85
CA GLY A 85 13.47 15.40 -8.70
C GLY A 85 14.54 14.59 -7.98
N ASN A 86 14.72 14.75 -6.67
CA ASN A 86 15.68 13.95 -5.92
C ASN A 86 15.12 12.55 -5.70
N ILE A 87 15.97 11.53 -5.88
CA ILE A 87 15.59 10.14 -5.63
C ILE A 87 15.52 9.91 -4.12
N GLN A 88 14.31 9.62 -3.64
CA GLN A 88 14.02 9.31 -2.24
C GLN A 88 14.00 7.80 -1.98
N VAL A 89 13.63 7.01 -2.98
CA VAL A 89 13.67 5.54 -2.92
C VAL A 89 14.20 4.99 -4.23
N ASP A 90 15.03 3.96 -4.13
CA ASP A 90 15.54 3.19 -5.26
C ASP A 90 15.37 1.69 -5.01
N ILE A 91 14.74 1.00 -5.94
CA ILE A 91 14.46 -0.44 -5.87
C ILE A 91 15.09 -1.12 -7.08
N LYS A 92 16.07 -1.97 -6.84
CA LYS A 92 16.66 -2.84 -7.85
C LYS A 92 15.94 -4.18 -7.84
N TRP A 93 15.34 -4.57 -8.96
CA TRP A 93 14.54 -5.79 -9.05
C TRP A 93 15.38 -6.96 -9.58
N ASN A 94 15.67 -7.92 -8.71
CA ASN A 94 16.32 -9.18 -9.05
C ASN A 94 15.27 -10.29 -9.15
N GLY A 95 14.51 -10.29 -10.24
CA GLY A 95 13.34 -11.16 -10.40
C GLY A 95 12.22 -10.77 -9.44
N ARG A 96 11.97 -11.61 -8.42
CA ARG A 96 10.96 -11.34 -7.36
C ARG A 96 11.58 -10.82 -6.06
N HIS A 97 12.90 -10.67 -6.03
CA HIS A 97 13.63 -10.20 -4.86
C HIS A 97 14.01 -8.74 -5.08
N PRO A 98 13.27 -7.78 -4.49
CA PRO A 98 13.68 -6.39 -4.52
C PRO A 98 14.89 -6.19 -3.60
N ASP A 99 15.79 -5.30 -4.02
CA ASP A 99 16.87 -4.76 -3.22
C ASP A 99 16.64 -3.25 -3.08
N ILE A 100 16.36 -2.81 -1.86
CA ILE A 100 15.68 -1.55 -1.54
C ILE A 100 16.65 -0.58 -0.85
N PHE A 101 16.66 0.66 -1.34
CA PHE A 101 17.35 1.79 -0.74
C PHE A 101 16.34 2.92 -0.45
N ILE A 102 16.40 3.50 0.74
CA ILE A 102 15.61 4.67 1.14
C ILE A 102 16.58 5.81 1.47
N GLY A 103 16.60 6.84 0.63
CA GLY A 103 17.62 7.89 0.66
C GLY A 103 19.03 7.31 0.50
N LYS A 104 19.79 7.26 1.60
CA LYS A 104 21.13 6.66 1.65
C LYS A 104 21.17 5.33 2.42
N GLU A 105 20.07 4.94 3.04
CA GLU A 105 19.96 3.72 3.83
C GLU A 105 19.73 2.52 2.90
N HIS A 106 20.58 1.50 3.02
CA HIS A 106 20.32 0.20 2.40
C HIS A 106 19.41 -0.60 3.33
N VAL A 107 18.16 -0.78 2.90
CA VAL A 107 17.15 -1.52 3.67
C VAL A 107 17.26 -3.01 3.40
N GLY A 108 17.55 -3.41 2.16
CA GLY A 108 17.65 -4.82 1.78
C GLY A 108 16.37 -5.33 1.13
N GLY A 109 15.87 -6.48 1.58
CA GLY A 109 14.72 -7.16 0.97
C GLY A 109 13.35 -6.76 1.54
N LEU A 110 12.32 -7.51 1.17
CA LEU A 110 10.97 -7.33 1.74
C LEU A 110 10.92 -7.64 3.23
N THR A 111 11.70 -8.63 3.70
CA THR A 111 11.77 -8.99 5.14
C THR A 111 12.28 -7.82 5.98
N ASP A 112 13.26 -7.10 5.44
CA ASP A 112 13.92 -6.00 6.12
C ASP A 112 13.06 -4.73 6.06
N LEU A 113 12.39 -4.47 4.92
CA LEU A 113 11.45 -3.36 4.78
C LEU A 113 10.28 -3.43 5.78
N PHE A 114 9.81 -4.63 6.12
CA PHE A 114 8.72 -4.81 7.08
C PHE A 114 9.20 -5.11 8.50
N GLY A 115 10.52 -5.18 8.73
CA GLY A 115 11.12 -5.41 10.04
C GLY A 115 10.68 -6.72 10.71
N SER A 116 10.11 -7.65 9.94
CA SER A 116 9.45 -8.83 10.48
C SER A 116 9.54 -9.99 9.50
N SER A 117 10.03 -11.12 10.00
CA SER A 117 9.90 -12.42 9.33
C SER A 117 8.48 -12.98 9.43
N THR A 118 7.63 -12.39 10.29
CA THR A 118 6.32 -12.92 10.64
C THR A 118 5.21 -12.24 9.84
N ILE A 119 5.04 -12.70 8.60
CA ILE A 119 3.85 -12.37 7.80
C ILE A 119 2.70 -13.26 8.26
N ARG A 120 1.61 -12.67 8.74
CA ARG A 120 0.43 -13.42 9.18
C ARG A 120 -0.52 -13.61 8.01
N PHE A 121 -0.58 -14.84 7.51
CA PHE A 121 -1.53 -15.25 6.48
C PHE A 121 -2.78 -15.84 7.12
N MET A 122 -3.89 -15.10 7.08
CA MET A 122 -5.21 -15.60 7.42
C MET A 122 -5.97 -15.94 6.11
N PRO A 123 -7.07 -16.72 6.15
CA PRO A 123 -7.77 -17.14 4.93
C PRO A 123 -8.19 -15.99 4.02
N LYS A 124 -8.62 -14.85 4.60
CA LYS A 124 -9.15 -13.67 3.87
C LYS A 124 -8.33 -12.40 4.09
N ILE A 125 -7.32 -12.46 4.96
CA ILE A 125 -6.58 -11.29 5.42
C ILE A 125 -5.09 -11.60 5.33
N LEU A 126 -4.33 -10.65 4.79
CA LEU A 126 -2.88 -10.60 4.86
C LEU A 126 -2.51 -9.42 5.76
N ALA A 127 -1.84 -9.71 6.88
CA ALA A 127 -1.40 -8.73 7.86
C ALA A 127 0.13 -8.73 7.95
N VAL A 128 0.73 -7.56 7.80
CA VAL A 128 2.19 -7.36 7.78
C VAL A 128 2.54 -6.14 8.66
N PRO A 129 3.32 -6.31 9.74
CA PRO A 129 3.82 -5.19 10.54
C PRO A 129 4.68 -4.24 9.70
N THR A 130 4.74 -2.98 10.09
CA THR A 130 5.70 -2.03 9.50
C THR A 130 7.04 -2.08 10.23
N ARG A 131 8.15 -1.72 9.56
CA ARG A 131 9.46 -1.65 10.23
C ARG A 131 9.61 -0.44 11.16
N PHE A 132 8.91 0.64 10.84
CA PHE A 132 9.10 1.92 11.52
C PHE A 132 8.32 2.03 12.83
N ASP A 133 7.25 1.23 12.98
CA ASP A 133 6.46 1.14 14.21
C ASP A 133 5.78 -0.23 14.28
N THR A 134 5.99 -0.95 15.39
CA THR A 134 5.45 -2.30 15.61
C THR A 134 3.94 -2.31 15.79
N GLU A 135 3.36 -1.19 16.23
CA GLU A 135 1.92 -1.05 16.46
C GLU A 135 1.17 -0.70 15.17
N PHE A 136 1.91 -0.37 14.11
CA PHE A 136 1.37 -0.11 12.79
C PHE A 136 1.42 -1.38 11.94
N ILE A 137 0.24 -1.85 11.54
CA ILE A 137 0.10 -3.07 10.74
C ILE A 137 -0.66 -2.76 9.45
N TRP A 138 -0.04 -3.10 8.34
CA TRP A 138 -0.74 -3.17 7.06
C TRP A 138 -1.66 -4.38 7.05
N THR A 139 -2.95 -4.12 6.91
CA THR A 139 -4.00 -5.13 6.77
C THR A 139 -4.56 -5.06 5.36
N SER A 140 -4.62 -6.21 4.68
CA SER A 140 -5.10 -6.29 3.31
C SER A 140 -6.06 -7.45 3.10
N THR A 141 -7.07 -7.20 2.28
CA THR A 141 -8.03 -8.18 1.77
C THR A 141 -8.01 -8.18 0.23
N ALA A 142 -8.88 -8.96 -0.40
CA ALA A 142 -9.06 -8.88 -1.86
C ALA A 142 -9.55 -7.49 -2.33
N ASP A 143 -10.25 -6.75 -1.47
CA ASP A 143 -10.95 -5.52 -1.84
C ASP A 143 -10.39 -4.27 -1.15
N SER A 144 -9.60 -4.42 -0.08
CA SER A 144 -9.10 -3.31 0.71
C SER A 144 -7.62 -3.46 1.10
N LEU A 145 -6.96 -2.32 1.30
CA LEU A 145 -5.63 -2.22 1.87
C LEU A 145 -5.59 -1.00 2.82
N THR A 146 -5.32 -1.25 4.09
CA THR A 146 -5.39 -0.26 5.17
C THR A 146 -4.19 -0.37 6.11
N LEU A 147 -3.71 0.76 6.60
CA LEU A 147 -2.71 0.85 7.67
C LEU A 147 -3.44 1.11 8.98
N PHE A 148 -3.35 0.17 9.92
CA PHE A 148 -4.04 0.19 11.20
C PHE A 148 -3.03 0.41 12.33
N ASP A 149 -3.36 1.32 13.25
CA ASP A 149 -2.60 1.59 14.48
C ASP A 149 -3.32 0.90 15.64
N TYR A 150 -2.67 -0.07 16.26
CA TYR A 150 -3.22 -0.89 17.33
C TYR A 150 -3.37 -0.14 18.65
N ASP A 151 -2.49 0.81 18.97
CA ASP A 151 -2.56 1.56 20.22
C ASP A 151 -3.78 2.48 20.26
N SER A 152 -4.08 3.13 19.14
CA SER A 152 -5.23 4.03 19.05
C SER A 152 -6.49 3.38 18.50
N GLU A 153 -6.42 2.12 18.09
CA GLU A 153 -7.48 1.40 17.37
C GLU A 153 -8.01 2.19 16.15
N THR A 154 -7.16 2.97 15.49
CA THR A 154 -7.57 3.82 14.36
C THR A 154 -6.90 3.44 13.05
N THR A 155 -7.65 3.59 11.96
CA THR A 155 -7.09 3.47 10.61
C THR A 155 -6.30 4.73 10.28
N LYS A 156 -4.97 4.60 10.16
CA LYS A 156 -4.07 5.69 9.81
C LYS A 156 -3.84 5.85 8.32
N GLY A 157 -4.10 4.80 7.53
CA GLY A 157 -4.01 4.85 6.07
C GLY A 157 -5.00 3.95 5.36
N THR A 158 -5.43 4.34 4.17
CA THR A 158 -6.41 3.61 3.36
C THR A 158 -6.13 3.82 1.88
N PHE A 159 -6.15 2.72 1.13
CA PHE A 159 -6.13 2.74 -0.32
C PHE A 159 -7.55 2.70 -0.89
N HIS A 160 -7.90 3.73 -1.64
CA HIS A 160 -9.20 3.83 -2.31
C HIS A 160 -9.00 3.55 -3.80
N GLN A 161 -9.45 2.40 -4.27
CA GLN A 161 -9.29 1.99 -5.66
C GLN A 161 -10.49 2.42 -6.51
N ASN A 162 -10.21 2.96 -7.71
CA ASN A 162 -11.22 3.33 -8.71
C ASN A 162 -12.42 4.09 -8.13
N CYS A 163 -12.16 5.18 -7.42
CA CYS A 163 -13.18 5.98 -6.78
C CYS A 163 -13.20 7.42 -7.29
N ILE A 164 -14.32 8.10 -7.09
CA ILE A 164 -14.47 9.55 -7.27
C ILE A 164 -14.47 10.18 -5.89
N ARG A 165 -13.57 11.15 -5.69
CA ARG A 165 -13.56 11.98 -4.49
C ARG A 165 -14.65 13.04 -4.60
N ILE A 166 -15.54 13.09 -3.61
CA ILE A 166 -16.45 14.22 -3.42
C ILE A 166 -15.74 15.22 -2.49
N PRO A 167 -15.45 16.44 -2.96
CA PRO A 167 -14.95 17.49 -2.08
C PRO A 167 -15.94 17.71 -0.94
N THR A 168 -15.49 17.54 0.30
CA THR A 168 -16.27 17.91 1.46
C THR A 168 -16.51 19.41 1.39
N ARG A 169 -17.78 19.82 1.24
CA ARG A 169 -18.13 21.24 1.34
C ARG A 169 -17.73 21.68 2.73
N VAL A 170 -16.69 22.50 2.82
CA VAL A 170 -16.33 23.18 4.06
C VAL A 170 -17.59 23.89 4.48
N LYS A 171 -18.22 23.44 5.57
CA LYS A 171 -19.36 24.14 6.15
C LYS A 171 -18.79 25.48 6.54
N LEU A 172 -19.02 26.49 5.70
CA LEU A 172 -18.71 27.87 5.99
C LEU A 172 -19.51 28.15 7.25
N SER A 173 -18.83 28.09 8.40
CA SER A 173 -19.44 28.34 9.69
C SER A 173 -20.02 29.73 9.56
N LYS A 174 -21.36 29.78 9.56
CA LYS A 174 -22.14 31.01 9.51
C LYS A 174 -21.62 31.82 10.70
N THR A 175 -20.72 32.77 10.44
CA THR A 175 -20.34 33.79 11.40
C THR A 175 -21.63 34.48 11.77
N SER A 176 -22.12 34.17 12.96
CA SER A 176 -23.30 34.77 13.57
C SER A 176 -23.01 36.26 13.79
N SER A 177 -23.22 37.06 12.74
CA SER A 177 -23.49 38.48 12.87
C SER A 177 -24.97 38.68 12.55
N PRO A 178 -25.79 39.08 13.54
CA PRO A 178 -27.20 39.37 13.32
C PRO A 178 -27.31 40.80 12.77
N SER A 179 -27.09 41.01 11.47
CA SER A 179 -27.60 42.21 10.82
C SER A 179 -28.89 41.86 10.10
N LYS A 180 -30.01 42.25 10.74
CA LYS A 180 -31.34 42.29 10.16
C LYS A 180 -31.30 43.15 8.90
N LEU A 181 -31.36 42.54 7.72
CA LEU A 181 -31.88 43.21 6.54
C LEU A 181 -32.97 42.32 5.93
N ASN A 182 -34.20 42.71 6.23
CA ASN A 182 -35.42 42.24 5.61
C ASN A 182 -35.38 42.64 4.12
N LEU A 183 -35.21 41.68 3.23
CA LEU A 183 -35.61 41.84 1.84
C LEU A 183 -36.48 40.64 1.44
N SER A 184 -37.71 40.97 1.10
CA SER A 184 -38.82 40.12 0.74
C SER A 184 -38.54 39.25 -0.48
N SER A 185 -38.94 37.99 -0.37
CA SER A 185 -38.95 36.94 -1.39
C SER A 185 -39.77 37.31 -2.65
N PRO A 186 -39.47 36.69 -3.79
CA PRO A 186 -40.50 36.19 -4.69
C PRO A 186 -40.59 34.66 -4.57
N SER A 187 -41.84 34.20 -4.45
CA SER A 187 -42.27 32.81 -4.39
C SER A 187 -41.92 32.05 -5.67
N CYS A 188 -41.28 30.89 -5.54
CA CYS A 188 -41.22 29.90 -6.63
C CYS A 188 -41.82 28.56 -6.18
N SER A 189 -42.62 28.02 -7.08
CA SER A 189 -43.61 26.97 -6.95
C SER A 189 -43.06 25.57 -6.65
N LYS A 190 -43.72 24.90 -5.70
CA LYS A 190 -43.55 23.49 -5.34
C LYS A 190 -43.95 22.56 -6.49
N LEU A 191 -43.05 21.67 -6.89
CA LEU A 191 -43.38 20.43 -7.60
C LEU A 191 -43.07 19.26 -6.66
N SER A 192 -44.13 18.56 -6.24
CA SER A 192 -44.06 17.35 -5.43
C SER A 192 -44.02 16.12 -6.34
N LEU A 193 -42.96 15.32 -6.20
CA LEU A 193 -42.90 13.95 -6.74
C LEU A 193 -43.16 12.94 -5.61
N PRO A 194 -43.88 11.83 -5.89
CA PRO A 194 -44.20 10.82 -4.88
C PRO A 194 -43.01 9.87 -4.65
N SER A 195 -42.52 9.82 -3.41
CA SER A 195 -41.52 8.85 -2.97
C SER A 195 -42.23 7.59 -2.47
N SER A 196 -42.05 6.47 -3.17
CA SER A 196 -42.45 5.14 -2.70
C SER A 196 -41.53 4.70 -1.56
N ARG A 197 -42.14 4.28 -0.45
CA ARG A 197 -41.48 3.90 0.79
C ARG A 197 -41.54 2.37 0.94
N VAL A 198 -40.45 1.68 0.61
CA VAL A 198 -40.31 0.24 0.89
C VAL A 198 -39.78 0.07 2.31
N LYS A 199 -40.60 -0.49 3.20
CA LYS A 199 -40.20 -0.91 4.55
C LYS A 199 -39.67 -2.34 4.47
N LEU A 200 -38.39 -2.54 4.76
CA LEU A 200 -37.80 -3.86 5.01
C LEU A 200 -37.56 -4.00 6.51
N SER A 201 -38.26 -4.94 7.13
CA SER A 201 -38.11 -5.36 8.52
C SER A 201 -36.96 -6.36 8.66
N SER A 202 -36.00 -6.08 9.53
CA SER A 202 -34.93 -7.02 9.93
C SER A 202 -35.34 -7.84 11.16
N PRO A 203 -35.08 -9.16 11.21
CA PRO A 203 -35.32 -9.97 12.39
C PRO A 203 -34.11 -10.01 13.35
N SER A 204 -34.44 -9.76 14.62
CA SER A 204 -34.08 -10.47 15.85
C SER A 204 -32.63 -10.88 16.18
N LYS A 205 -32.15 -10.17 17.21
CA LYS A 205 -31.15 -10.50 18.25
C LYS A 205 -31.02 -11.99 18.60
N LEU A 206 -29.78 -12.46 18.69
CA LEU A 206 -29.38 -13.60 19.53
C LEU A 206 -28.43 -13.09 20.61
N THR A 207 -28.88 -13.17 21.86
CA THR A 207 -28.12 -12.81 23.06
C THR A 207 -27.47 -14.08 23.60
N LEU A 208 -26.14 -14.15 23.56
CA LEU A 208 -25.37 -15.24 24.15
C LEU A 208 -25.04 -14.89 25.61
N ALA A 209 -25.50 -15.72 26.54
CA ALA A 209 -25.24 -15.60 27.96
C ALA A 209 -23.77 -15.96 28.30
N SER A 210 -23.16 -15.20 29.21
CA SER A 210 -21.88 -15.53 29.85
C SER A 210 -22.10 -15.77 31.35
N PRO A 211 -21.35 -16.69 31.99
CA PRO A 211 -21.47 -17.01 33.41
C PRO A 211 -20.70 -16.03 34.33
N PRO A 212 -21.02 -15.99 35.64
CA PRO A 212 -20.50 -15.01 36.58
C PRO A 212 -19.12 -15.39 37.16
N SER A 213 -18.30 -14.37 37.39
CA SER A 213 -17.02 -14.42 38.09
C SER A 213 -17.12 -13.89 39.53
N SER A 214 -16.34 -14.52 40.41
CA SER A 214 -16.22 -14.34 41.87
C SER A 214 -15.63 -12.98 42.31
N PRO A 215 -15.78 -12.60 43.60
CA PRO A 215 -15.25 -11.35 44.14
C PRO A 215 -13.84 -11.54 44.73
N ILE A 216 -12.95 -10.57 44.48
CA ILE A 216 -11.72 -10.35 45.25
C ILE A 216 -11.68 -8.86 45.60
N ASP A 217 -11.75 -8.58 46.90
CA ASP A 217 -11.54 -7.27 47.51
C ASP A 217 -10.04 -6.93 47.52
N GLU A 218 -9.66 -5.77 46.98
CA GLU A 218 -8.41 -5.09 47.37
C GLU A 218 -8.57 -3.55 47.36
N PRO A 219 -7.94 -2.82 48.31
CA PRO A 219 -8.20 -1.41 48.56
C PRO A 219 -7.40 -0.44 47.67
N CYS A 220 -8.07 0.67 47.35
CA CYS A 220 -7.60 1.77 46.51
C CYS A 220 -6.50 2.64 47.14
N ASN A 221 -5.44 2.92 46.37
CA ASN A 221 -4.60 4.12 46.50
C ASN A 221 -4.82 5.02 45.26
N PRO A 222 -5.02 6.35 45.40
CA PRO A 222 -5.28 7.22 44.26
C PRO A 222 -3.98 7.79 43.65
N PRO A 223 -3.76 7.68 42.33
CA PRO A 223 -2.79 8.51 41.62
C PRO A 223 -3.46 9.74 41.00
N SER A 224 -2.82 10.89 41.18
CA SER A 224 -3.18 12.17 40.55
C SER A 224 -2.99 12.09 39.03
N ILE A 225 -4.10 12.10 38.28
CA ILE A 225 -4.11 12.09 36.81
C ILE A 225 -4.16 13.53 36.31
N THR A 226 -3.06 13.99 35.72
CA THR A 226 -3.00 15.24 34.96
C THR A 226 -3.63 15.01 33.59
N LEU A 227 -4.93 15.29 33.46
CA LEU A 227 -5.69 15.18 32.20
C LEU A 227 -5.34 16.34 31.26
N SER A 228 -4.34 16.14 30.40
CA SER A 228 -4.13 16.99 29.21
C SER A 228 -5.10 16.55 28.11
N SER A 229 -6.29 17.17 28.08
CA SER A 229 -7.32 16.96 27.06
C SER A 229 -6.98 17.66 25.75
N SER A 230 -6.07 17.08 24.96
CA SER A 230 -5.93 17.45 23.56
C SER A 230 -7.15 16.96 22.79
N SER A 231 -8.07 17.86 22.45
CA SER A 231 -9.23 17.53 21.61
C SER A 231 -8.75 16.92 20.29
N PRO A 232 -9.26 15.75 19.87
CA PRO A 232 -8.83 15.11 18.64
C PRO A 232 -9.13 16.03 17.45
N GLN A 233 -8.09 16.52 16.78
CA GLN A 233 -8.22 17.25 15.53
C GLN A 233 -8.84 16.30 14.50
N THR A 234 -10.16 16.43 14.30
CA THR A 234 -10.88 15.71 13.25
C THR A 234 -10.52 16.36 11.92
N SER A 235 -9.44 15.87 11.32
CA SER A 235 -9.13 16.22 9.93
C SER A 235 -10.36 15.87 9.07
N SER A 236 -10.76 16.79 8.21
CA SER A 236 -11.95 16.66 7.39
C SER A 236 -11.81 15.47 6.44
N ARG A 237 -12.32 14.31 6.85
CA ARG A 237 -12.24 13.06 6.08
C ARG A 237 -12.93 13.23 4.73
N SER A 238 -12.20 13.01 3.64
CA SER A 238 -12.77 13.08 2.30
C SER A 238 -13.79 11.95 2.10
N THR A 239 -14.87 12.21 1.35
CA THR A 239 -15.85 11.18 0.98
C THR A 239 -15.52 10.63 -0.40
N PHE A 240 -15.51 9.31 -0.55
CA PHE A 240 -15.23 8.62 -1.80
C PHE A 240 -16.42 7.79 -2.25
N ILE A 241 -16.70 7.78 -3.56
CA ILE A 241 -17.68 6.90 -4.20
C ILE A 241 -16.94 5.94 -5.11
N SER A 242 -17.05 4.64 -4.85
CA SER A 242 -16.57 3.60 -5.78
C SER A 242 -17.34 3.67 -7.10
N THR A 243 -16.63 3.74 -8.23
CA THR A 243 -17.31 3.83 -9.53
C THR A 243 -17.66 2.47 -10.12
N HIS A 244 -17.07 1.36 -9.62
CA HIS A 244 -17.15 -0.02 -10.13
C HIS A 244 -16.86 -0.22 -11.63
N ILE A 245 -16.72 0.85 -12.40
CA ILE A 245 -16.42 0.87 -13.83
C ILE A 245 -14.94 1.22 -13.99
N PRO A 246 -14.11 0.31 -14.54
CA PRO A 246 -12.69 0.58 -14.76
C PRO A 246 -12.46 1.85 -15.58
N GLY A 247 -11.56 2.72 -15.11
CA GLY A 247 -11.16 3.94 -15.82
C GLY A 247 -12.02 5.18 -15.55
N VAL A 248 -13.17 5.03 -14.88
CA VAL A 248 -14.01 6.19 -14.50
C VAL A 248 -13.50 6.88 -13.24
N GLY A 249 -13.00 6.11 -12.28
CA GLY A 249 -12.44 6.62 -11.03
C GLY A 249 -10.93 6.87 -11.11
N SER A 250 -10.38 7.29 -9.99
CA SER A 250 -8.92 7.32 -9.77
C SER A 250 -8.57 6.50 -8.55
N ASN A 251 -7.30 6.11 -8.44
CA ASN A 251 -6.79 5.51 -7.21
C ASN A 251 -6.30 6.63 -6.29
N TYR A 252 -6.53 6.47 -4.98
CA TYR A 252 -6.06 7.40 -3.96
C TYR A 252 -5.42 6.64 -2.82
N LEU A 253 -4.33 7.19 -2.29
CA LEU A 253 -3.72 6.77 -1.03
C LEU A 253 -3.92 7.88 -0.01
N GLU A 254 -4.71 7.59 1.02
CA GLU A 254 -4.93 8.46 2.17
C GLU A 254 -4.11 7.94 3.34
N PHE A 255 -3.32 8.77 4.01
CA PHE A 255 -2.62 8.37 5.22
C PHE A 255 -2.29 9.56 6.12
N THR A 256 -2.04 9.32 7.40
CA THR A 256 -1.53 10.31 8.36
C THR A 256 -0.01 10.25 8.39
N PRO A 257 0.72 11.38 8.28
CA PRO A 257 2.17 11.40 8.45
C PRO A 257 2.58 10.78 9.79
N HIS A 258 3.68 10.06 9.79
CA HIS A 258 4.17 9.36 10.98
C HIS A 258 5.41 10.07 11.55
N PRO A 259 5.54 10.23 12.88
CA PRO A 259 6.70 10.90 13.47
C PRO A 259 8.01 10.11 13.29
N LEU A 260 7.93 8.78 13.23
CA LEU A 260 9.11 7.91 13.14
C LEU A 260 9.52 7.54 11.70
N ALA A 261 8.70 7.87 10.70
CA ALA A 261 8.94 7.45 9.32
C ALA A 261 8.68 8.60 8.34
N PRO A 262 9.56 8.80 7.34
CA PRO A 262 9.27 9.76 6.28
C PRO A 262 8.08 9.28 5.44
N ASP A 263 7.31 10.21 4.88
CA ASP A 263 6.13 9.89 4.06
C ASP A 263 6.46 8.94 2.90
N VAL A 264 7.67 9.04 2.33
CA VAL A 264 8.13 8.17 1.23
C VAL A 264 8.24 6.71 1.66
N GLU A 265 8.56 6.44 2.91
CA GLU A 265 8.64 5.07 3.44
C GLU A 265 7.23 4.47 3.60
N ILE A 266 6.26 5.27 4.02
CA ILE A 266 4.85 4.86 4.06
C ILE A 266 4.35 4.55 2.65
N ILE A 267 4.69 5.39 1.67
CA ILE A 267 4.35 5.17 0.25
C ILE A 267 5.00 3.88 -0.27
N LEU A 268 6.29 3.67 0.00
CA LEU A 268 7.02 2.47 -0.40
C LEU A 268 6.42 1.19 0.21
N SER A 269 6.19 1.19 1.53
CA SER A 269 5.59 0.04 2.22
C SER A 269 4.20 -0.27 1.67
N PHE A 270 3.39 0.75 1.36
CA PHE A 270 2.12 0.60 0.66
C PHE A 270 2.29 -0.05 -0.73
N LEU A 271 3.24 0.40 -1.56
CA LEU A 271 3.49 -0.18 -2.89
C LEU A 271 3.85 -1.67 -2.78
N MET A 272 4.75 -2.02 -1.86
CA MET A 272 5.14 -3.41 -1.64
C MET A 272 3.97 -4.25 -1.12
N MET A 273 3.16 -3.70 -0.21
CA MET A 273 1.95 -4.36 0.26
C MET A 273 0.92 -4.59 -0.83
N GLU A 274 0.71 -3.63 -1.73
CA GLU A 274 -0.21 -3.80 -2.86
C GLU A 274 0.27 -4.90 -3.83
N ILE A 275 1.58 -4.98 -4.09
CA ILE A 275 2.16 -6.07 -4.89
C ILE A 275 1.91 -7.43 -4.21
N LEU A 276 2.19 -7.53 -2.91
CA LEU A 276 1.95 -8.74 -2.12
C LEU A 276 0.47 -9.14 -2.11
N ARG A 277 -0.43 -8.16 -1.90
CA ARG A 277 -1.88 -8.34 -1.89
C ARG A 277 -2.37 -8.90 -3.22
N ARG A 278 -1.94 -8.32 -4.35
CA ARG A 278 -2.33 -8.81 -5.69
C ARG A 278 -1.89 -10.24 -5.93
N GLY A 279 -0.64 -10.57 -5.57
CA GLY A 279 -0.13 -11.94 -5.65
C GLY A 279 -0.93 -12.90 -4.77
N ARG A 280 -1.26 -12.50 -3.55
CA ARG A 280 -1.95 -13.36 -2.57
C ARG A 280 -3.42 -13.63 -2.91
N PHE A 281 -4.12 -12.65 -3.47
CA PHE A 281 -5.55 -12.74 -3.77
C PHE A 281 -5.84 -12.99 -5.27
N CYS A 282 -4.82 -13.34 -6.06
CA CYS A 282 -4.93 -13.59 -7.51
C CYS A 282 -5.60 -12.42 -8.27
N LEU A 283 -5.40 -11.19 -7.79
CA LEU A 283 -5.80 -9.99 -8.52
C LEU A 283 -4.84 -9.83 -9.69
N THR A 284 -5.22 -9.05 -10.71
CA THR A 284 -4.36 -8.79 -11.87
C THR A 284 -2.96 -8.38 -11.39
N PRO A 285 -1.95 -9.26 -11.57
CA PRO A 285 -0.63 -9.00 -11.02
C PRO A 285 0.01 -7.84 -11.78
N TYR A 286 0.92 -7.12 -11.11
CA TYR A 286 1.82 -6.22 -11.81
C TYR A 286 2.78 -7.06 -12.65
N THR A 287 2.35 -7.42 -13.85
CA THR A 287 3.24 -7.95 -14.85
C THR A 287 3.96 -6.77 -15.47
N PHE A 288 5.22 -6.63 -15.12
CA PHE A 288 6.11 -5.65 -15.73
C PHE A 288 6.28 -5.83 -17.26
N ASP A 289 5.85 -6.97 -17.80
CA ASP A 289 5.70 -7.19 -19.24
C ASP A 289 4.24 -7.09 -19.67
N ARG A 290 3.99 -6.46 -20.82
CA ARG A 290 2.66 -6.43 -21.45
C ARG A 290 2.10 -7.86 -21.47
N PRO A 291 0.87 -8.08 -20.98
CA PRO A 291 0.29 -9.41 -20.87
C PRO A 291 -0.08 -9.90 -22.28
N ARG A 292 0.85 -10.52 -22.99
CA ARG A 292 0.52 -11.16 -24.28
C ARG A 292 0.30 -12.66 -24.19
N MET A 293 0.77 -13.35 -23.15
CA MET A 293 0.72 -14.83 -23.12
C MET A 293 0.58 -15.47 -21.73
N TRP A 294 1.16 -14.89 -20.67
CA TRP A 294 1.22 -15.55 -19.35
C TRP A 294 -0.10 -15.53 -18.57
N GLN A 295 -0.87 -14.44 -18.63
CA GLN A 295 -2.18 -14.36 -17.97
C GLN A 295 -3.18 -15.36 -18.54
N LEU A 296 -3.11 -15.65 -19.85
CA LEU A 296 -3.94 -16.68 -20.47
C LEU A 296 -3.58 -18.06 -19.95
N LYS A 297 -2.29 -18.33 -19.70
CA LYS A 297 -1.82 -19.61 -19.16
C LYS A 297 -2.21 -19.80 -17.70
N GLU A 298 -2.07 -18.79 -16.85
CA GLU A 298 -2.49 -18.86 -15.44
C GLU A 298 -4.02 -18.91 -15.29
N ALA A 299 -4.77 -18.14 -16.07
CA ALA A 299 -6.22 -18.23 -16.11
C ALA A 299 -6.68 -19.62 -16.57
N ARG A 300 -6.01 -20.18 -17.59
CA ARG A 300 -6.25 -21.56 -18.03
C ARG A 300 -5.90 -22.56 -16.94
N ASP A 301 -4.78 -22.42 -16.25
CA ASP A 301 -4.38 -23.36 -15.19
C ASP A 301 -5.31 -23.30 -13.97
N LEU A 302 -5.79 -22.10 -13.60
CA LEU A 302 -6.81 -21.93 -12.57
C LEU A 302 -8.15 -22.55 -12.99
N PHE A 303 -8.57 -22.35 -14.24
CA PHE A 303 -9.76 -22.97 -14.80
C PHE A 303 -9.66 -24.50 -14.83
N MET A 304 -8.51 -25.04 -15.26
CA MET A 304 -8.26 -26.49 -15.30
C MET A 304 -8.18 -27.12 -13.90
N ARG A 305 -7.64 -26.41 -12.90
CA ARG A 305 -7.68 -26.86 -11.50
C ARG A 305 -9.09 -26.88 -10.93
N ARG A 306 -9.97 -25.97 -11.39
CA ARG A 306 -11.37 -25.93 -10.96
C ARG A 306 -12.19 -27.07 -11.57
N LEU A 307 -11.92 -27.42 -12.83
CA LEU A 307 -12.57 -28.54 -13.50
C LEU A 307 -12.19 -29.91 -12.90
N ARG A 308 -10.94 -30.11 -12.46
CA ARG A 308 -10.50 -31.38 -11.87
C ARG A 308 -11.10 -31.72 -10.50
N ARG A 309 -11.73 -30.76 -9.82
CA ARG A 309 -12.34 -31.00 -8.50
C ARG A 309 -13.81 -31.40 -8.54
N ASN A 310 -14.47 -31.36 -9.70
CA ASN A 310 -15.91 -31.58 -9.84
C ASN A 310 -16.29 -32.84 -10.65
N THR A 311 -15.36 -33.76 -10.90
CA THR A 311 -15.69 -35.07 -11.47
C THR A 311 -15.53 -36.12 -10.38
N VAL A 312 -16.66 -36.46 -9.73
CA VAL A 312 -16.88 -37.68 -8.94
C VAL A 312 -17.96 -38.46 -9.66
#